data_AF-A0A7G8EGT9-F1
#
_entry.id   AF-A0A7G8EGT9-F1
#
_cell.length_a   1.000
_cell.length_b   1.000
_cell.length_c   1.000
_cell.angle_alpha   90.00
_cell.angle_beta   90.00
_cell.angle_gamma   90.00
#
_symmetry.space_group_name_H-M   'P 1'
#
loop_
_entity.id
_entity.type
_entity.pdbx_description
1 polymer ?
#
loop_
_entity_poly.entity_id
_entity_poly.type
_entity_poly.pdbx_seq_one_letter_code
_entity_poly.pdbx_strand_id
1 'polypeptide(L)' 'MDVLAIAPSRHEASGLANAVLELGMADDVLALSEQEWQARRNGDDPYWRAIGRDALRLSAP' A
#
# COMPACT_ATOMS: atom_id res chain seq x y z
N MET A 1 -1.93 -5.55 12.09
CA MET A 1 -1.29 -4.34 11.51
C MET A 1 -1.85 -4.20 10.12
N ASP A 2 -2.24 -2.99 9.74
CA ASP A 2 -2.78 -2.72 8.41
C ASP A 2 -1.62 -2.32 7.50
N VAL A 3 -1.53 -2.94 6.32
CA VAL A 3 -0.44 -2.73 5.37
C VAL A 3 -0.98 -2.20 4.06
N LEU A 4 -0.21 -1.33 3.41
CA LEU A 4 -0.47 -0.87 2.05
C LEU A 4 0.57 -1.47 1.12
N ALA A 5 0.11 -2.34 0.22
CA ALA A 5 0.92 -2.89 -0.85
C ALA A 5 0.82 -1.97 -2.07
N ILE A 6 1.92 -1.27 -2.39
CA ILE A 6 1.98 -0.35 -3.52
C ILE A 6 2.98 -0.88 -4.54
N ALA A 7 2.55 -1.04 -5.78
CA ALA A 7 3.38 -1.53 -6.89
C ALA A 7 3.07 -0.78 -8.20
N PRO A 8 3.91 -0.91 -9.25
CA PRO A 8 3.69 -0.20 -10.51
C PRO A 8 2.30 -0.47 -11.11
N SER A 9 1.81 -1.71 -11.03
CA SER A 9 0.46 -2.10 -11.43
C SER A 9 -0.38 -2.64 -10.28
N ARG A 10 -1.70 -2.58 -10.43
CA ARG A 10 -2.63 -3.14 -9.44
C ARG A 10 -2.48 -4.66 -9.30
N HIS A 11 -2.10 -5.36 -10.38
CA HIS A 11 -1.86 -6.79 -10.35
C HIS A 11 -0.65 -7.15 -9.47
N GLU A 12 0.48 -6.46 -9.64
CA GLU A 12 1.66 -6.65 -8.81
C GLU A 12 1.38 -6.29 -7.34
N ALA A 13 0.62 -5.21 -7.10
CA ALA A 13 0.25 -4.79 -5.76
C ALA A 13 -0.61 -5.85 -5.04
N SER A 14 -1.54 -6.49 -5.78
CA SER A 14 -2.32 -7.61 -5.26
C SER A 14 -1.45 -8.84 -4.97
N GLY A 15 -0.44 -9.13 -5.80
CA GLY A 15 0.52 -10.20 -5.55
C GLY A 15 1.30 -9.98 -4.26
N LEU A 16 1.79 -8.75 -4.03
CA LEU A 16 2.43 -8.37 -2.77
C LEU A 16 1.47 -8.48 -1.58
N ALA A 17 0.23 -8.03 -1.73
CA ALA A 17 -0.77 -8.10 -0.67
C ALA A 17 -1.05 -9.54 -0.24
N ASN A 18 -1.23 -10.44 -1.20
CA ASN A 18 -1.40 -11.86 -0.93
C ASN A 18 -0.19 -12.45 -0.21
N ALA A 19 1.03 -12.15 -0.67
CA ALA A 19 2.23 -12.66 -0.03
C ALA A 19 2.35 -12.21 1.44
N VAL A 20 2.03 -10.95 1.74
CA VAL A 20 2.03 -10.40 3.12
C VAL A 20 0.98 -11.10 3.99
N LEU A 21 -0.22 -11.34 3.46
CA LEU A 21 -1.29 -12.04 4.17
C LEU A 21 -0.95 -13.52 4.40
N GLU A 22 -0.43 -14.22 3.38
CA GLU A 22 -0.04 -15.63 3.46
C GLU A 22 1.09 -15.87 4.46
N LEU A 23 2.01 -14.91 4.59
CA LEU A 23 3.08 -14.93 5.58
C LEU A 23 2.61 -14.53 6.99
N GLY A 24 1.33 -14.15 7.16
CA GLY A 24 0.77 -13.70 8.43
C GLY A 24 1.39 -12.41 8.96
N MET A 25 1.96 -11.58 8.08
CA MET A 25 2.67 -10.35 8.45
C MET A 25 1.71 -9.17 8.71
N ALA A 26 0.48 -9.25 8.21
CA ALA A 26 -0.55 -8.23 8.36
C ALA A 26 -1.93 -8.86 8.58
N ASP A 27 -2.82 -8.07 9.18
CA ASP A 27 -4.22 -8.47 9.41
C ASP A 27 -5.10 -8.04 8.23
N ASP A 28 -4.87 -6.82 7.72
CA ASP A 28 -5.49 -6.31 6.50
C ASP A 28 -4.42 -5.71 5.58
N VAL A 29 -4.58 -5.90 4.27
CA VAL A 29 -3.66 -5.36 3.26
C VAL A 29 -4.43 -4.74 2.11
N LEU A 30 -4.23 -3.44 1.91
CA LEU A 30 -4.78 -2.73 0.76
C LEU A 30 -3.76 -2.67 -0.38
N ALA A 31 -4.09 -3.32 -1.49
CA ALA A 31 -3.32 -3.23 -2.72
C ALA A 31 -3.70 -1.98 -3.53
N LEU A 32 -2.72 -1.15 -3.90
CA LEU A 32 -2.88 0.00 -4.78
C LEU A 32 -1.77 0.02 -5.85
N SER A 33 -2.09 0.47 -7.05
CA SER A 33 -1.04 0.87 -7.99
C SER A 33 -0.34 2.16 -7.54
N GLU A 34 0.86 2.44 -8.05
CA GLU A 34 1.57 3.69 -7.77
C GLU A 34 0.74 4.91 -8.18
N GLN A 35 0.05 4.86 -9.33
CA GLN A 35 -0.78 5.96 -9.80
C GLN A 35 -1.96 6.22 -8.86
N GLU A 36 -2.62 5.15 -8.41
CA GLU A 36 -3.71 5.20 -7.43
C GLU A 36 -3.27 5.71 -6.07
N TRP A 37 -2.05 5.35 -5.65
CA TRP A 37 -1.45 5.85 -4.42
C TRP A 37 -1.14 7.35 -4.52
N GLN A 38 -0.51 7.78 -5.61
CA GLN A 38 -0.20 9.19 -5.84
C GLN A 38 -1.47 10.05 -5.88
N ALA A 39 -2.52 9.58 -6.54
CA ALA A 39 -3.81 10.28 -6.58
C ALA A 39 -4.41 10.46 -5.17
N ARG A 40 -4.35 9.42 -4.33
CA ARG A 40 -4.89 9.46 -2.95
C ARG A 40 -4.05 10.33 -2.03
N ARG A 41 -2.72 10.16 -2.03
CA ARG A 41 -1.80 10.92 -1.18
C ARG A 41 -1.81 12.42 -1.49
N ASN A 42 -1.95 12.78 -2.77
CA ASN A 42 -1.98 14.18 -3.20
C ASN A 42 -3.41 14.77 -3.24
N GLY A 43 -4.42 13.96 -2.94
CA GLY A 43 -5.81 14.42 -2.82
C GLY A 43 -6.08 15.18 -1.53
N ASP A 44 -7.31 15.69 -1.39
CA ASP A 44 -7.76 16.45 -0.22
C ASP A 44 -8.24 15.58 0.94
N ASP A 45 -8.10 14.25 0.84
CA ASP A 45 -8.48 13.35 1.91
C ASP A 45 -7.41 13.33 3.02
N PRO A 46 -7.73 13.81 4.23
CA PRO A 46 -6.77 13.86 5.33
C PRO A 46 -6.32 12.46 5.79
N TYR A 47 -7.14 11.43 5.59
CA TYR A 47 -6.79 10.04 5.93
C TYR A 47 -5.60 9.57 5.09
N TRP A 48 -5.68 9.72 3.75
CA TRP A 48 -4.62 9.31 2.84
C TRP A 48 -3.34 10.12 2.98
N ARG A 49 -3.44 11.40 3.30
CA ARG A 49 -2.27 12.26 3.59
C ARG A 49 -1.53 11.82 4.86
N ALA A 50 -2.26 11.49 5.92
CA ALA A 50 -1.67 10.99 7.16
C ALA A 50 -0.94 9.66 6.93
N ILE A 51 -1.58 8.72 6.24
CA ILE A 51 -0.95 7.45 5.85
C ILE A 51 0.32 7.71 5.04
N GLY A 52 0.31 8.63 4.07
CA GLY A 52 1.50 8.90 3.26
C GLY A 52 2.68 9.50 4.02
N ARG A 53 2.43 10.12 5.18
CA ARG A 53 3.47 10.62 6.08
C ARG A 53 4.02 9.51 6.98
N ASP A 54 3.14 8.65 7.49
CA ASP A 54 3.48 7.72 8.57
C ASP A 54 3.77 6.29 8.06
N ALA A 55 3.41 5.96 6.80
CA ALA A 55 3.61 4.65 6.21
C ALA A 55 5.09 4.34 5.97
N LEU A 56 5.48 3.12 6.32
CA LEU A 56 6.79 2.56 6.04
C LEU A 56 6.83 1.97 4.63
N ARG A 57 7.79 2.40 3.81
CA ARG A 57 7.99 1.84 2.47
C ARG A 57 8.88 0.59 2.57
N LEU A 58 8.31 -0.56 2.25
CA LEU A 58 9.07 -1.79 2.03
C LEU A 58 9.63 -1.75 0.60
N SER A 59 10.70 -0.98 0.38
CA SER A 59 11.46 -1.09 -0.87
C SER A 59 12.33 -2.33 -0.80
N ALA A 60 12.11 -3.27 -1.72
CA ALA A 60 13.12 -4.30 -2.00
C ALA A 60 14.36 -3.61 -2.59
N PRO A 61 15.59 -4.08 -2.25
CA PRO A 61 16.84 -3.55 -2.78
C PRO A 61 16.97 -3.69 -4.31
#